data_AF-A0A2K1K1J2-F1
#
_entry.id   AF-A0A2K1K1J2-F1
#
_cell.length_a   1.000
_cell.length_b   1.000
_cell.length_c   1.000
_cell.angle_alpha   90.00
_cell.angle_beta   90.00
_cell.angle_gamma   90.00
#
_symmetry.space_group_name_H-M   'P 1'
#
loop_
_entity.id
_entity.type
_entity.pdbx_description
1 polymer ?
#
loop_
_entity_poly.entity_id
_entity_poly.type
_entity_poly.pdbx_seq_one_letter_code
_entity_poly.pdbx_strand_id
1 'polypeptide(L)'
;MATTMELAARIFMLVSLALCVHAAQDLQEATSIEVPPGYRLAITLSGKGYQHYRFNGTDWVNFKARARLYNCDKKQIGRHFYLPHPDALGGQPTWETIPSKGVPYSIVT
;
A
#
# COMPACT_ATOMS: atom_id res chain seq x y z
N MET A 1 -6.52 -15.15 42.57
CA MET A 1 -6.24 -16.14 41.51
C MET A 1 -7.08 -15.75 40.32
N ALA A 2 -6.44 -15.34 39.21
CA ALA A 2 -7.18 -15.10 37.96
C ALA A 2 -7.70 -16.44 37.45
N THR A 3 -8.94 -16.47 36.94
CA THR A 3 -9.50 -17.71 36.38
C THR A 3 -8.78 -18.04 35.07
N THR A 4 -8.76 -19.32 34.69
CA THR A 4 -8.12 -19.81 33.47
C THR A 4 -8.55 -19.06 32.20
N MET A 5 -9.77 -18.52 32.17
CA MET A 5 -10.27 -17.69 31.06
C MET A 5 -9.66 -16.28 31.01
N GLU A 6 -9.42 -15.63 32.15
CA GLU A 6 -8.75 -14.32 32.19
C GLU A 6 -7.29 -14.41 31.72
N LEU A 7 -6.61 -15.49 32.09
CA LEU A 7 -5.23 -15.72 31.67
C LEU A 7 -5.17 -15.98 30.15
N ALA A 8 -6.09 -16.79 29.61
CA ALA A 8 -6.18 -17.04 28.17
C ALA A 8 -6.47 -15.77 27.37
N ALA A 9 -7.39 -14.90 27.83
CA ALA A 9 -7.71 -13.64 27.18
C ALA A 9 -6.51 -12.67 27.16
N ARG A 10 -5.75 -12.60 28.27
CA ARG A 10 -4.54 -11.77 28.36
C ARG A 10 -3.44 -12.27 27.42
N ILE A 11 -3.23 -13.58 27.36
CA ILE A 11 -2.26 -14.18 26.42
C ILE A 11 -2.69 -13.89 24.98
N PHE A 12 -3.97 -14.05 24.64
CA PHE A 12 -4.47 -13.79 23.30
C PHE A 12 -4.31 -12.31 22.89
N MET A 13 -4.57 -11.36 23.79
CA MET A 13 -4.34 -9.93 23.53
C MET A 13 -2.85 -9.61 23.35
N LEU A 14 -1.97 -10.19 24.17
CA LEU A 14 -0.53 -9.97 24.04
C LEU A 14 0.03 -10.54 22.72
N VAL A 15 -0.44 -11.72 22.31
CA VAL A 15 -0.06 -12.32 21.03
C VAL A 15 -0.60 -11.48 19.86
N SER A 16 -1.85 -11.01 19.94
CA SER A 16 -2.43 -10.13 18.92
C SER A 16 -1.68 -8.80 18.79
N LEU A 17 -1.29 -8.20 19.91
CA LEU A 17 -0.50 -6.97 19.93
C LEU A 17 0.90 -7.19 19.34
N ALA A 18 1.57 -8.30 19.67
CA ALA A 18 2.89 -8.64 19.13
C ALA A 18 2.87 -8.90 17.62
N LEU A 19 1.80 -9.51 17.11
CA LEU A 19 1.54 -9.68 15.66
C LEU A 19 1.31 -8.33 14.97
N CYS A 20 0.55 -7.42 15.57
CA CYS A 20 0.36 -6.07 15.05
C CYS A 20 1.67 -5.27 15.01
N VAL A 21 2.56 -5.42 16.01
CA VAL A 21 3.86 -4.75 16.05
C VAL A 21 4.81 -5.30 14.98
N HIS A 22 4.87 -6.62 14.76
CA HIS A 22 5.67 -7.20 13.67
C HIS A 22 5.19 -6.74 12.28
N ALA A 23 3.88 -6.75 12.04
CA ALA A 23 3.32 -6.25 10.77
C ALA A 23 3.61 -4.75 10.55
N ALA A 24 3.77 -3.96 11.63
CA ALA A 24 4.15 -2.56 11.54
C ALA A 24 5.66 -2.36 11.33
N GLN A 25 6.52 -3.29 11.80
CA GLN A 25 7.96 -3.25 11.56
C GLN A 25 8.32 -3.63 10.12
N ASP A 26 7.51 -4.48 9.48
CA ASP A 26 7.64 -4.83 8.04
C ASP A 26 7.25 -3.68 7.09
N LEU A 27 6.65 -2.60 7.61
CA LEU A 27 6.50 -1.33 6.90
C LEU A 27 7.79 -0.50 6.96
N GLN A 28 8.94 -1.16 6.92
CA GLN A 28 10.23 -0.50 6.84
C GLN A 28 10.28 0.24 5.50
N GLU A 29 10.34 1.57 5.58
CA GLU A 29 10.48 2.45 4.43
C GLU A 29 11.71 1.99 3.64
N ALA A 30 11.51 1.48 2.42
CA ALA A 30 12.56 0.95 1.58
C ALA A 30 13.57 2.08 1.32
N THR A 31 14.66 2.09 2.08
CA THR A 31 15.61 3.20 2.16
C THR A 31 16.71 3.12 1.11
N SER A 32 16.75 2.02 0.35
CA SER A 32 17.73 1.77 -0.71
C SER A 32 17.05 1.09 -1.89
N ILE A 33 16.75 1.85 -2.94
CA ILE A 33 16.41 1.29 -4.26
C ILE A 33 17.73 1.13 -5.02
N GLU A 34 18.14 -0.10 -5.31
CA GLU A 34 19.27 -0.35 -6.21
C GLU A 34 18.86 0.06 -7.63
N VAL A 35 19.56 1.05 -8.18
CA VAL A 35 19.34 1.52 -9.55
C VAL A 35 20.31 0.76 -10.48
N PRO A 36 19.82 0.08 -11.53
CA PRO A 36 20.69 -0.65 -12.46
C PRO A 36 21.74 0.25 -13.13
N PRO A 37 22.92 -0.29 -13.52
CA PRO A 37 23.95 0.47 -14.22
C PRO A 37 23.42 1.17 -15.47
N GLY A 38 23.79 2.44 -15.66
CA GLY A 38 23.32 3.26 -16.78
C GLY A 38 22.00 4.01 -16.53
N TYR A 39 21.34 3.77 -15.39
CA TYR A 39 20.13 4.50 -14.97
C TYR A 39 20.41 5.39 -13.75
N ARG A 40 19.51 6.35 -13.49
CA ARG A 40 19.53 7.19 -12.27
C ARG A 40 18.14 7.27 -11.65
N LEU A 41 18.07 7.34 -10.33
CA LEU A 41 16.82 7.64 -9.62
C LEU A 41 16.35 9.05 -10.02
N ALA A 42 15.17 9.15 -10.63
CA ALA A 42 14.64 10.43 -11.09
C ALA A 42 13.85 11.18 -10.01
N ILE A 43 13.05 10.47 -9.21
CA ILE A 43 12.19 11.06 -8.19
C ILE A 43 11.83 10.00 -7.13
N THR A 44 11.71 10.45 -5.87
CA THR A 44 11.13 9.66 -4.78
C THR A 44 9.71 10.15 -4.51
N LEU A 45 8.76 9.22 -4.46
CA LEU A 45 7.35 9.50 -4.25
C LEU A 45 6.85 8.74 -3.02
N SER A 46 5.88 9.31 -2.31
CA SER A 46 5.21 8.65 -1.19
C SER A 46 3.72 8.49 -1.45
N GLY A 47 3.19 7.30 -1.17
CA GLY A 47 1.78 6.97 -1.28
C GLY A 47 1.12 6.89 0.09
N LYS A 48 -0.05 7.52 0.27
CA LYS A 48 -0.86 7.36 1.49
C LYS A 48 -2.30 7.01 1.15
N GLY A 49 -2.80 5.91 1.71
CA GLY A 49 -4.14 5.42 1.39
C GLY A 49 -4.50 4.09 2.04
N TYR A 50 -5.51 3.44 1.47
CA TYR A 50 -6.02 2.15 1.91
C TYR A 50 -6.11 1.18 0.72
N GLN A 51 -5.90 -0.09 1.03
CA GLN A 51 -6.17 -1.22 0.16
C GLN A 51 -7.06 -2.18 0.94
N HIS A 52 -8.17 -2.61 0.34
CA HIS A 52 -9.07 -3.58 0.94
C HIS A 52 -8.94 -4.91 0.24
N TYR A 53 -8.85 -5.95 1.06
CA TYR A 53 -8.72 -7.34 0.62
C TYR A 53 -9.92 -8.13 1.11
N ARG A 54 -10.35 -9.09 0.29
CA ARG A 54 -11.36 -10.09 0.66
C ARG A 54 -10.77 -11.49 0.47
N PHE A 55 -11.02 -12.38 1.40
CA PHE A 55 -10.63 -13.77 1.25
C PHE A 55 -11.65 -14.48 0.34
N ASN A 56 -11.18 -15.15 -0.72
CA ASN A 56 -12.05 -15.83 -1.68
C ASN A 56 -12.19 -17.35 -1.41
N GLY A 57 -11.67 -17.84 -0.29
CA GLY A 57 -11.59 -19.26 0.05
C GLY A 57 -10.20 -19.87 -0.14
N THR A 58 -9.34 -19.25 -0.96
CA THR A 58 -7.95 -19.70 -1.19
C THR A 58 -6.95 -18.58 -0.89
N ASP A 59 -7.22 -17.37 -1.37
CA ASP A 59 -6.29 -16.24 -1.31
C ASP A 59 -6.97 -14.94 -0.86
N TRP A 60 -6.16 -13.99 -0.37
CA TRP A 60 -6.56 -12.61 -0.17
C TRP A 60 -6.48 -11.84 -1.48
N VAL A 61 -7.63 -11.43 -2.00
CA VAL A 61 -7.74 -10.72 -3.27
C VAL A 61 -8.05 -9.25 -3.01
N ASN A 62 -7.23 -8.35 -3.55
CA ASN A 62 -7.54 -6.91 -3.53
C ASN A 62 -8.84 -6.68 -4.30
N PHE A 63 -9.77 -5.90 -3.76
CA PHE A 63 -11.02 -5.57 -4.45
C PHE A 63 -11.34 -4.08 -4.46
N LYS A 64 -10.52 -3.28 -3.77
CA LYS A 64 -10.68 -1.83 -3.67
C LYS A 64 -9.37 -1.23 -3.20
N ALA A 65 -8.99 -0.13 -3.82
CA ALA A 65 -7.85 0.65 -3.37
C ALA A 65 -8.09 2.15 -3.59
N ARG A 66 -7.53 2.96 -2.69
CA ARG A 66 -7.49 4.41 -2.85
C ARG A 66 -6.27 4.96 -2.14
N ALA A 67 -5.40 5.66 -2.87
CA ALA A 67 -4.28 6.38 -2.28
C ALA A 67 -4.04 7.72 -2.99
N ARG A 68 -3.35 8.62 -2.30
CA ARG A 68 -2.80 9.86 -2.87
C ARG A 68 -1.30 9.69 -2.99
N LEU A 69 -0.75 10.19 -4.10
CA LEU A 69 0.69 10.18 -4.38
C LEU A 69 1.26 11.57 -4.15
N TYR A 70 2.38 11.66 -3.44
CA TYR A 70 3.03 12.90 -3.06
C TYR A 70 4.48 12.92 -3.54
N ASN A 71 4.96 14.11 -3.94
CA ASN A 71 6.38 14.33 -4.20
C ASN A 71 7.18 14.60 -2.90
N CYS A 72 8.48 14.84 -3.02
CA CYS A 72 9.36 15.19 -1.90
C CYS A 72 8.94 16.43 -1.12
N ASP A 73 8.27 17.38 -1.78
CA ASP A 73 7.74 18.61 -1.17
C ASP A 73 6.37 18.40 -0.50
N LYS A 74 5.92 17.14 -0.39
CA LYS A 74 4.60 16.74 0.13
C LYS A 74 3.43 17.31 -0.68
N LYS A 75 3.67 17.73 -1.93
CA LYS A 75 2.63 18.14 -2.87
C LYS A 75 1.99 16.90 -3.48
N GLN A 76 0.66 16.85 -3.50
CA GLN A 76 -0.05 15.76 -4.17
C GLN A 76 0.15 15.89 -5.69
N ILE A 77 0.62 14.82 -6.33
CA ILE A 77 0.89 14.76 -7.77
C ILE A 77 0.17 13.61 -8.48
N GLY A 78 -0.59 12.80 -7.76
CA GLY A 78 -1.26 11.64 -8.33
C GLY A 78 -2.30 11.02 -7.40
N ARG A 79 -3.00 10.00 -7.91
CA ARG A 79 -3.89 9.14 -7.13
C ARG A 79 -3.79 7.68 -7.58
N HIS A 80 -3.97 6.77 -6.63
CA HIS A 80 -4.21 5.36 -6.86
C HIS A 80 -5.70 5.10 -6.77
N PHE A 81 -6.24 4.31 -7.69
CA PHE A 81 -7.64 3.92 -7.73
C PHE A 81 -7.78 2.49 -8.24
N TYR A 82 -8.99 1.97 -8.13
CA TYR A 82 -9.32 0.61 -8.53
C TYR A 82 -10.28 0.66 -9.71
N LEU A 83 -9.92 0.04 -10.82
CA LEU A 83 -10.73 0.01 -12.03
C LEU A 83 -12.01 -0.81 -11.81
N PRO A 84 -13.14 -0.43 -12.43
CA PRO A 84 -14.35 -1.26 -12.40
C PRO A 84 -14.18 -2.62 -13.07
N HIS A 85 -13.28 -2.70 -14.06
CA HIS A 85 -12.94 -3.91 -14.82
C HIS A 85 -11.42 -4.01 -14.95
N PRO A 86 -10.85 -5.23 -15.08
CA PRO A 86 -9.43 -5.37 -15.32
C PRO A 86 -9.00 -4.67 -16.62
N ASP A 87 -7.78 -4.13 -16.63
CA ASP A 87 -7.11 -3.66 -17.85
C ASP A 87 -6.74 -4.83 -18.78
N ALA A 88 -6.09 -4.52 -19.91
CA ALA A 88 -5.70 -5.51 -20.90
C ALA A 88 -4.68 -6.56 -20.39
N LEU A 89 -3.99 -6.29 -19.28
CA LEU A 89 -3.03 -7.19 -18.64
C LEU A 89 -3.64 -7.88 -17.40
N GLY A 90 -4.91 -7.62 -17.09
CA GLY A 90 -5.62 -8.19 -15.93
C GLY A 90 -5.43 -7.39 -14.63
N GLY A 91 -4.77 -6.23 -14.68
CA GLY A 91 -4.60 -5.33 -13.54
C GLY A 91 -5.88 -4.57 -13.22
N GLN A 92 -6.12 -4.30 -11.93
CA GLN A 92 -7.24 -3.44 -11.48
C GLN A 92 -6.78 -2.29 -10.57
N PRO A 93 -5.77 -2.45 -9.70
CA PRO A 93 -5.13 -1.33 -9.03
C PRO A 93 -4.30 -0.52 -10.02
N THR A 94 -4.51 0.79 -10.08
CA THR A 94 -3.91 1.66 -11.10
C THR A 94 -3.52 3.00 -10.50
N TRP A 95 -2.46 3.61 -11.02
CA TRP A 95 -2.06 4.98 -10.68
C TRP A 95 -2.33 5.94 -11.82
N GLU A 96 -2.69 7.17 -11.47
CA GLU A 96 -2.69 8.30 -12.40
C GLU A 96 -1.93 9.50 -11.82
N THR A 97 -1.31 10.26 -12.72
CA THR A 97 -0.79 11.59 -12.39
C THR A 97 -1.90 12.63 -12.46
N ILE A 98 -1.87 13.58 -11.52
CA ILE A 98 -2.72 14.77 -11.60
C ILE A 98 -2.05 15.73 -12.58
N PRO A 99 -2.74 16.20 -13.62
CA PRO A 99 -2.15 17.13 -14.57
C PRO A 99 -1.64 18.39 -13.86
N SER A 100 -0.37 18.74 -14.10
CA SER A 100 0.14 20.10 -13.88
C SER A 100 0.10 20.84 -15.22
N LYS A 101 0.00 22.18 -15.21
CA LYS A 101 -0.04 22.98 -16.45
C LYS A 101 1.09 22.56 -17.39
N GLY A 102 0.75 22.06 -18.57
CA GLY A 102 1.70 21.69 -19.62
C GLY A 102 2.24 20.26 -19.58
N VAL A 103 1.81 19.40 -18.64
CA VAL A 103 2.23 17.99 -18.59
C VAL A 103 1.04 17.08 -18.93
N PRO A 104 1.14 16.22 -19.97
CA PRO A 104 0.07 15.32 -20.35
C PRO A 104 -0.21 14.28 -19.25
N TYR A 105 -1.45 13.79 -19.23
CA TYR A 105 -1.92 12.76 -18.32
C TYR A 105 -1.16 11.44 -18.54
N SER A 106 -0.85 10.71 -17.46
CA SER A 106 -0.25 9.38 -17.56
C SER A 106 -0.96 8.42 -16.61
N ILE A 107 -1.46 7.32 -17.16
CA ILE A 107 -1.97 6.17 -16.41
C ILE A 107 -0.89 5.09 -16.43
N VAL A 108 -0.61 4.50 -15.27
CA VAL A 108 0.15 3.24 -15.18
C VAL A 108 -0.83 2.16 -14.71
N THR A 109 -1.27 1.34 -15.66
CA THR A 109 -2.00 0.07 -15.48
C THR A 109 -0.99 -1.06 -15.43
#